data_AF-A0A388T819-F1
#
_entry.id   AF-A0A388T819-F1
#
_cell.length_a   1.000
_cell.length_b   1.000
_cell.length_c   1.000
_cell.angle_alpha   90.00
_cell.angle_beta   90.00
_cell.angle_gamma   90.00
#
_symmetry.space_group_name_H-M   'P 1'
#
loop_
_entity.id
_entity.type
_entity.pdbx_description
1 polymer ?
#
loop_
_entity_poly.entity_id
_entity_poly.type
_entity_poly.pdbx_seq_one_letter_code
_entity_poly.pdbx_strand_id
1 'polypeptide(L)'
;MHYLKSGHIHPSAEAIYKHLKPAHPSLSLATVYNTLEVLVEAGEIVRLTIDAQRTNYEYGRTPHDHFWCRSCGRIYDIPAARARQPKFLRGHRVEHSVQYHHGVCRECLPKTK
;
A
#
# COMPACT_ATOMS: atom_id res chain seq x y z
N MET A 1 -13.74 -5.41 4.25
CA MET A 1 -13.46 -4.09 4.87
C MET A 1 -12.84 -4.16 6.26
N HIS A 2 -13.41 -4.87 7.25
CA HIS A 2 -12.88 -4.91 8.63
C HIS A 2 -11.36 -5.13 8.71
N TYR A 3 -10.82 -6.11 7.97
CA TYR A 3 -9.39 -6.39 7.91
C TYR A 3 -8.52 -5.17 7.53
N LEU A 4 -8.91 -4.39 6.52
CA LEU A 4 -8.12 -3.21 6.14
C LEU A 4 -8.26 -2.08 7.17
N LYS A 5 -9.38 -2.02 7.90
CA LYS A 5 -9.60 -1.01 8.95
C LYS A 5 -8.87 -1.32 10.26
N SER A 6 -8.50 -2.58 10.51
CA SER A 6 -8.00 -3.04 11.81
C SER A 6 -6.49 -2.86 12.02
N GLY A 7 -5.85 -1.92 11.32
CA GLY A 7 -4.43 -1.58 11.52
C GLY A 7 -3.43 -2.49 10.81
N HIS A 8 -3.87 -3.30 9.85
CA HIS A 8 -2.94 -3.98 8.94
C HIS A 8 -2.36 -2.95 7.95
N ILE A 9 -1.05 -2.70 8.06
CA ILE A 9 -0.35 -1.72 7.23
C ILE A 9 -0.10 -2.33 5.86
N HIS A 10 -0.75 -1.75 4.85
CA HIS A 10 -0.59 -2.02 3.42
C HIS A 10 -0.45 -3.51 3.05
N PRO A 11 -1.43 -4.37 3.34
CA PRO A 11 -1.34 -5.78 2.99
C PRO A 11 -1.43 -6.00 1.47
N SER A 12 -0.75 -7.04 0.97
CA SER A 12 -1.01 -7.55 -0.38
C SER A 12 -2.30 -8.38 -0.41
N ALA A 13 -2.82 -8.65 -1.61
CA ALA A 13 -3.98 -9.53 -1.78
C ALA A 13 -3.73 -10.93 -1.21
N GLU A 14 -2.51 -11.46 -1.36
CA GLU A 14 -2.10 -12.75 -0.79
C GLU A 14 -2.09 -12.73 0.73
N ALA A 15 -1.64 -11.62 1.34
CA ALA A 15 -1.65 -11.48 2.79
C ALA A 15 -3.09 -11.45 3.33
N ILE A 16 -3.98 -10.69 2.67
CA ILE A 16 -5.42 -10.65 3.00
C ILE A 16 -6.03 -12.05 2.86
N TYR A 17 -5.79 -12.71 1.72
CA TYR A 17 -6.27 -14.06 1.46
C TYR A 17 -5.80 -15.05 2.53
N LYS A 18 -4.50 -15.08 2.82
CA LYS A 18 -3.91 -16.00 3.81
C LYS A 18 -4.50 -15.78 5.20
N HIS A 19 -4.78 -14.53 5.57
CA HIS A 19 -5.39 -14.21 6.86
C HIS A 19 -6.87 -14.64 6.93
N LEU A 20 -7.65 -14.42 5.87
CA LEU A 20 -9.09 -14.67 5.87
C LEU A 20 -9.45 -16.14 5.57
N LYS A 21 -8.62 -16.87 4.82
CA LYS A 21 -8.88 -18.25 4.37
C LYS A 21 -9.24 -19.24 5.49
N PRO A 22 -8.60 -19.23 6.68
CA PRO A 22 -8.97 -20.15 7.75
C PRO A 22 -10.41 -19.97 8.24
N ALA A 23 -10.90 -18.71 8.30
CA ALA A 23 -12.27 -18.40 8.69
C ALA A 23 -13.27 -18.55 7.53
N HIS A 24 -12.79 -18.47 6.29
CA HIS A 24 -13.61 -18.56 5.07
C HIS A 24 -13.02 -19.60 4.09
N PRO A 25 -13.22 -20.91 4.31
CA PRO A 25 -12.57 -21.95 3.51
C PRO A 25 -12.94 -21.95 2.02
N SER A 26 -14.11 -21.40 1.64
CA SER A 26 -14.53 -21.24 0.23
C SER A 26 -13.90 -20.02 -0.47
N LEU A 27 -13.27 -19.11 0.28
CA LEU A 27 -12.66 -17.91 -0.29
C LEU A 27 -11.56 -18.29 -1.28
N SER A 28 -11.56 -17.69 -2.47
CA SER A 28 -10.49 -17.82 -3.44
C SER A 28 -9.62 -16.56 -3.48
N LEU A 29 -8.37 -16.69 -3.92
CA LEU A 29 -7.51 -15.53 -4.13
C LEU A 29 -8.08 -14.59 -5.19
N ALA A 30 -8.69 -15.12 -6.24
CA ALA A 30 -9.35 -14.33 -7.29
C ALA A 30 -10.51 -13.48 -6.72
N THR A 31 -11.31 -14.04 -5.80
CA THR A 31 -12.37 -13.29 -5.11
C THR A 31 -11.81 -12.12 -4.32
N VAL A 32 -10.67 -12.31 -3.64
CA VAL A 32 -10.00 -11.23 -2.90
C VAL A 32 -9.56 -10.12 -3.86
N TYR A 33 -8.87 -10.48 -4.96
CA TYR A 33 -8.47 -9.51 -5.98
C TYR A 33 -9.66 -8.73 -6.55
N ASN A 34 -10.68 -9.41 -7.05
CA ASN A 34 -11.85 -8.76 -7.65
C ASN A 34 -12.54 -7.81 -6.65
N THR A 35 -12.65 -8.23 -5.39
CA THR A 35 -13.24 -7.39 -4.34
C THR A 35 -12.41 -6.13 -4.10
N LEU A 36 -11.08 -6.25 -4.06
CA LEU A 36 -10.19 -5.12 -3.86
C LEU A 36 -10.23 -4.14 -5.04
N GLU A 37 -10.27 -4.63 -6.28
CA GLU A 37 -10.41 -3.77 -7.46
C GLU A 37 -11.72 -2.98 -7.42
N VAL A 38 -12.85 -3.61 -7.10
CA VAL A 38 -14.14 -2.92 -6.94
C VAL A 38 -14.07 -1.82 -5.86
N LEU A 39 -13.35 -2.06 -4.76
CA LEU A 39 -13.18 -1.06 -3.70
C LEU A 39 -12.25 0.09 -4.13
N VAL A 40 -11.24 -0.19 -4.95
CA VAL A 40 -10.37 0.84 -5.54
C VAL A 40 -11.18 1.71 -6.50
N GLU A 41 -11.98 1.11 -7.37
CA GLU A 41 -12.86 1.81 -8.31
C GLU A 41 -13.90 2.68 -7.59
N ALA A 42 -14.41 2.20 -6.45
CA ALA A 42 -15.31 2.98 -5.59
C ALA A 42 -14.60 4.09 -4.79
N GLY A 43 -13.27 4.16 -4.80
CA GLY A 43 -12.49 5.12 -4.02
C GLY A 43 -12.53 4.88 -2.50
N GLU A 44 -12.87 3.66 -2.08
CA GLU A 44 -12.90 3.23 -0.68
C GLU A 44 -11.52 2.84 -0.15
N ILE A 45 -10.64 2.38 -1.04
CA ILE A 45 -9.25 2.01 -0.74
C ILE A 45 -8.32 2.55 -1.84
N VAL A 46 -7.04 2.70 -1.51
CA VAL A 46 -6.02 3.11 -2.47
C VAL A 46 -5.15 1.91 -2.84
N ARG A 47 -4.84 1.79 -4.13
CA ARG A 47 -3.86 0.83 -4.65
C ARG A 47 -2.46 1.43 -4.57
N LEU A 48 -1.55 0.74 -3.90
CA LEU A 48 -0.14 1.09 -3.83
C LEU A 48 0.65 0.16 -4.76
N THR A 49 1.13 0.71 -5.86
CA THR A 49 2.00 0.00 -6.82
C THR A 49 3.44 0.41 -6.57
N ILE A 50 4.09 -0.29 -5.65
CA ILE A 50 5.46 0.03 -5.22
C ILE A 50 6.49 -0.55 -6.19
N ASP A 51 6.19 -1.70 -6.77
CA ASP A 51 7.00 -2.36 -7.78
C ASP A 51 6.06 -2.97 -8.84
N ALA A 52 6.55 -3.19 -10.06
CA ALA A 52 5.80 -3.78 -11.16
C ALA A 52 5.16 -5.14 -10.82
N GLN A 53 5.70 -5.83 -9.81
CA GLN A 53 5.23 -7.14 -9.36
C GLN A 53 4.46 -7.13 -8.03
N ARG A 54 4.33 -5.97 -7.36
CA ARG A 54 3.77 -5.91 -6.00
C ARG A 54 2.75 -4.80 -5.86
N THR A 55 1.54 -5.24 -5.58
CA THR A 55 0.38 -4.41 -5.29
C THR A 55 -0.04 -4.59 -3.84
N ASN A 56 -0.07 -3.49 -3.12
CA ASN A 56 -0.56 -3.43 -1.75
C ASN A 56 -1.76 -2.50 -1.68
N TYR A 57 -2.57 -2.63 -0.64
CA TYR A 57 -3.84 -1.91 -0.52
C TYR A 57 -3.91 -1.15 0.79
N GLU A 58 -4.36 0.10 0.71
CA GLU A 58 -4.47 0.98 1.86
C GLU A 58 -5.93 1.37 2.12
N TYR A 59 -6.33 1.35 3.39
CA TYR A 59 -7.57 1.97 3.84
C TYR A 59 -7.29 3.21 4.68
N GLY A 60 -7.78 4.36 4.22
CA GLY A 60 -7.54 5.64 4.84
C GLY A 60 -7.00 6.66 3.84
N ARG A 61 -7.25 7.93 4.11
CA ARG A 61 -6.88 9.05 3.22
C ARG A 61 -5.95 10.06 3.90
N THR A 62 -5.30 9.69 4.99
CA THR A 62 -4.34 10.60 5.64
C THR A 62 -3.11 10.67 4.74
N PRO A 63 -2.76 11.83 4.17
CA PRO A 63 -1.60 11.93 3.31
C PRO A 63 -0.33 11.55 4.08
N HIS A 64 0.38 10.56 3.56
CA HIS A 64 1.69 10.11 4.03
C HIS A 64 2.45 9.59 2.81
N ASP A 65 3.78 9.55 2.92
CA ASP A 65 4.63 8.96 1.89
C ASP A 65 4.99 7.53 2.32
N HIS A 66 5.46 6.71 1.37
CA HIS A 66 5.80 5.31 1.63
C HIS A 66 7.30 5.08 1.49
N PHE A 67 7.90 4.38 2.46
CA PHE A 67 9.24 3.81 2.33
C PHE A 67 9.15 2.29 2.14
N TRP A 68 9.81 1.78 1.11
CA TRP A 68 9.90 0.35 0.83
C TRP A 68 11.32 -0.18 0.99
N CYS A 69 11.44 -1.24 1.78
CA CYS A 69 12.69 -1.97 1.92
C CYS A 69 12.83 -3.02 0.81
N ARG A 70 13.79 -2.83 -0.10
CA ARG A 70 14.09 -3.79 -1.17
C ARG A 70 14.64 -5.13 -0.67
N SER A 71 15.11 -5.20 0.59
CA SER A 71 15.69 -6.42 1.17
C SER A 71 14.63 -7.34 1.79
N CYS A 72 13.71 -6.83 2.60
CA CYS A 72 12.68 -7.63 3.25
C CYS A 72 11.27 -7.44 2.67
N GLY A 73 11.08 -6.47 1.78
CA GLY A 73 9.80 -6.17 1.16
C GLY A 73 8.80 -5.43 2.03
N ARG A 74 9.17 -5.03 3.27
CA ARG A 74 8.27 -4.28 4.16
C ARG A 74 8.10 -2.84 3.70
N ILE A 75 6.90 -2.32 3.93
CA ILE A 75 6.48 -0.94 3.64
C ILE A 75 6.31 -0.23 4.98
N TYR A 76 6.78 1.01 5.05
CA TYR A 76 6.71 1.85 6.23
C TYR A 76 6.05 3.18 5.84
N ASP A 77 5.10 3.61 6.66
CA ASP A 77 4.52 4.94 6.54
C ASP A 77 5.51 5.96 7.06
N ILE A 78 5.70 7.02 6.29
CA ILE A 78 6.47 8.18 6.74
C ILE A 78 5.59 9.43 6.63
N PRO A 79 5.73 10.40 7.55
CA PRO A 79 4.99 11.64 7.45
C PRO A 79 5.19 12.26 6.07
N ALA A 80 4.09 12.59 5.38
CA ALA A 80 4.17 13.25 4.08
C ALA A 80 5.07 14.47 4.20
N ALA A 81 6.10 14.54 3.35
CA ALA A 81 6.91 15.74 3.27
C ALA A 81 5.98 16.92 2.98
N ARG A 82 6.09 18.02 3.73
CA ARG A 82 5.22 19.22 3.59
C ARG A 82 5.26 19.88 2.20
N ALA A 83 6.00 19.33 1.24
CA ALA A 83 5.97 19.76 -0.14
C ALA A 83 4.53 19.68 -0.64
N ARG A 84 3.91 20.85 -0.81
CA ARG A 84 2.56 20.96 -1.37
C ARG A 84 2.55 20.24 -2.71
N GLN A 85 1.78 19.16 -2.80
CA GLN A 85 1.55 18.50 -4.08
C GLN A 85 1.02 19.57 -5.06
N PRO A 86 1.70 19.77 -6.20
CA PRO A 86 1.30 20.83 -7.12
C PRO A 86 -0.07 20.49 -7.68
N LYS A 87 -1.03 21.43 -7.62
CA LYS A 87 -2.36 21.23 -8.24
C LYS A 87 -2.26 21.10 -9.76
N PHE A 88 -1.23 21.68 -10.35
CA PHE A 88 -0.94 21.61 -11.78
C PHE A 88 0.55 21.36 -12.01
N LEU A 89 0.86 20.44 -12.93
CA LEU A 89 2.22 20.14 -13.36
C LEU A 89 2.29 20.28 -14.89
N ARG A 90 3.07 21.25 -15.38
CA ARG A 90 3.21 21.53 -16.83
C ARG A 90 1.87 21.67 -17.58
N GLY A 91 0.87 22.28 -16.92
CA GLY A 91 -0.48 22.45 -17.48
C GLY A 91 -1.44 21.28 -17.27
N HIS A 92 -0.98 20.14 -16.75
CA HIS A 92 -1.84 19.02 -16.38
C HIS A 92 -2.41 19.19 -14.97
N ARG A 93 -3.71 18.93 -14.78
CA ARG A 93 -4.32 18.90 -13.45
C ARG A 93 -3.87 17.64 -12.71
N VAL A 94 -3.36 17.82 -11.50
CA VAL A 94 -2.95 16.72 -10.62
C VAL A 94 -4.13 16.34 -9.73
N GLU A 95 -4.63 15.12 -9.89
CA GLU A 95 -5.72 14.60 -9.06
C GLU A 95 -5.18 13.89 -7.81
N HIS A 96 -4.00 13.28 -7.92
CA HIS A 96 -3.34 12.56 -6.85
C HIS A 96 -1.82 12.53 -7.06
N SER A 97 -1.05 12.55 -5.98
CA SER A 97 0.39 12.34 -6.01
C SER A 97 0.79 11.48 -4.80
N VAL A 98 1.67 10.52 -5.03
CA VAL A 98 2.24 9.64 -4.00
C VAL A 98 3.74 9.64 -4.17
N GLN A 99 4.48 9.76 -3.08
CA GLN A 99 5.93 9.66 -3.08
C GLN A 99 6.35 8.31 -2.50
N TYR A 100 7.20 7.61 -3.26
CA TYR A 100 7.81 6.35 -2.84
C TYR A 100 9.30 6.53 -2.65
N HIS A 101 9.81 6.07 -1.50
CA HIS A 101 11.23 5.97 -1.21
C HIS A 101 11.66 4.51 -1.22
N HIS A 102 12.70 4.18 -1.98
CA HIS A 102 13.21 2.82 -2.07
C HIS A 102 14.57 2.72 -1.37
N GLY A 103 14.76 1.72 -0.52
CA GLY A 103 16.02 1.56 0.20
C GLY A 103 16.13 0.26 0.98
N VAL A 104 16.95 0.27 2.03
CA VAL A 104 17.13 -0.85 2.97
C VAL A 104 16.72 -0.36 4.35
N CYS A 105 15.78 -1.03 5.01
CA CYS A 105 15.33 -0.62 6.34
C CYS A 105 16.42 -0.85 7.40
N ARG A 106 16.29 -0.17 8.54
CA ARG A 106 17.18 -0.31 9.70
C ARG A 106 17.40 -1.74 10.19
N GLU A 107 16.42 -2.62 9.99
CA GLU A 107 16.53 -4.04 10.37
C GLU A 107 17.36 -4.86 9.36
N CYS A 108 17.44 -4.41 8.12
CA CYS A 108 18.18 -5.07 7.04
C CYS A 108 19.54 -4.41 6.78
N LEU A 109 19.79 -3.22 7.32
CA LEU A 109 21.11 -2.60 7.25
C LEU A 109 22.12 -3.50 8.01
N PRO A 110 23.35 -3.67 7.46
CA PRO A 110 24.41 -4.31 8.21
C PRO A 110 24.59 -3.58 9.54
N LYS A 111 24.62 -4.31 10.65
CA LYS A 111 24.99 -3.71 11.94
C LYS A 111 26.44 -3.29 11.84
N THR A 112 26.69 -1.99 11.74
CA THR A 112 28.03 -1.44 11.91
C THR A 112 28.53 -1.86 13.29
N LYS A 113 29.69 -2.52 13.32
CA LYS A 113 30.43 -2.80 14.56
C LYS A 113 30.96 -1.51 15.15
#